data_AF-A0A2V9IPG9-F1
#
_entry.id   AF-A0A2V9IPG9-F1
#
_cell.length_a   1.000
_cell.length_b   1.000
_cell.length_c   1.000
_cell.angle_alpha   90.00
_cell.angle_beta   90.00
_cell.angle_gamma   90.00
#
_symmetry.space_group_name_H-M   'P 1'
#
loop_
_entity.id
_entity.type
_entity.pdbx_description
1 polymer ?
#
loop_
_entity_poly.entity_id
_entity_poly.type
_entity_poly.pdbx_seq_one_letter_code
_entity_poly.pdbx_strand_id
1 'polypeptide(L)'
;LFVGGHPLAGKELSGFENADARLFENARYALTPLAPDHPADGRVKAFSQLLEALGARPFLCDASAHDRAVAYLSHLPQLLSTGLASLIAEQSAEDFLPLELAASGFRDVTRLAESPYALWRDICLTNIENIQSALELLIEKLQAVKL
;
A
#
# COMPACT_ATOMS: atom_id res chain seq x y z
N LEU A 1 7.53 -20.50 16.75
CA LEU A 1 6.53 -20.33 15.69
C LEU A 1 6.40 -18.85 15.38
N PHE A 2 6.52 -18.47 14.11
CA PHE A 2 6.33 -17.11 13.63
C PHE A 2 5.40 -17.13 12.41
N VAL A 3 4.46 -16.18 12.35
CA VAL A 3 3.55 -15.97 11.22
C VAL A 3 3.54 -14.48 10.92
N GLY A 4 3.96 -14.11 9.70
CA GLY A 4 3.90 -12.72 9.26
C GLY A 4 2.45 -12.27 9.11
N GLY A 5 2.20 -10.98 9.33
CA GLY A 5 0.86 -10.42 9.31
C GLY A 5 0.85 -9.02 8.71
N HIS A 6 -0.10 -8.75 7.81
CA HIS A 6 -0.31 -7.42 7.25
C HIS A 6 -1.81 -7.09 7.27
N PRO A 7 -2.27 -6.20 8.17
CA PRO A 7 -3.59 -5.62 8.05
C PRO A 7 -3.63 -4.72 6.81
N LEU A 8 -4.45 -5.03 5.81
CA LEU A 8 -4.73 -4.12 4.70
C LEU A 8 -5.76 -3.08 5.16
N ALA A 9 -5.35 -2.32 6.17
CA ALA A 9 -6.08 -1.24 6.81
C ALA A 9 -5.10 -0.10 7.08
N GLY A 10 -5.54 1.13 6.86
CA GLY A 10 -4.70 2.30 7.08
C GLY A 10 -5.53 3.55 7.23
N LYS A 11 -4.94 4.52 7.91
CA LYS A 11 -5.39 5.92 7.94
C LYS A 11 -4.22 6.79 7.53
N GLU A 12 -4.53 7.94 6.97
CA GLU A 12 -3.53 8.95 6.57
C GLU A 12 -2.83 9.56 7.79
N LEU A 13 -3.51 9.56 8.95
CA LEU A 13 -3.01 10.12 10.20
C LEU A 13 -2.22 9.08 11.01
N SER A 14 -1.03 9.49 11.45
CA SER A 14 -0.15 8.73 12.33
C SER A 14 -0.33 9.16 13.79
N GLY A 15 0.14 8.35 14.76
CA GLY A 15 0.10 8.69 16.19
C GLY A 15 -0.96 7.92 16.97
N PHE A 16 -0.70 7.67 18.26
CA PHE A 16 -1.58 6.90 19.14
C PHE A 16 -2.94 7.59 19.35
N GLU A 17 -2.95 8.91 19.36
CA GLU A 17 -4.15 9.75 19.44
C GLU A 17 -5.13 9.53 18.29
N ASN A 18 -4.65 8.99 17.16
CA ASN A 18 -5.45 8.67 15.99
C ASN A 18 -5.88 7.18 15.93
N ALA A 19 -5.60 6.41 17.00
CA ALA A 19 -6.01 5.02 17.10
C ALA A 19 -7.55 4.88 17.07
N ASP A 20 -8.02 3.83 16.41
CA ASP A 20 -9.45 3.57 16.24
C ASP A 20 -9.73 2.10 16.46
N ALA A 21 -10.64 1.81 17.40
CA ALA A 21 -11.05 0.45 17.71
C ALA A 21 -11.66 -0.27 16.49
N ARG A 22 -12.17 0.49 15.51
CA ARG A 22 -12.79 -0.01 14.29
C ARG A 22 -11.83 -0.11 13.10
N LEU A 23 -10.54 0.18 13.30
CA LEU A 23 -9.55 0.22 12.21
C LEU A 23 -9.55 -1.05 11.35
N PHE A 24 -9.82 -2.20 11.98
CA PHE A 24 -9.78 -3.50 11.31
C PHE A 24 -11.15 -3.99 10.82
N GLU A 25 -12.25 -3.27 11.09
CA GLU A 25 -13.59 -3.68 10.68
C GLU A 25 -13.67 -3.84 9.15
N ASN A 26 -14.04 -5.04 8.70
CA ASN A 26 -14.11 -5.45 7.30
C ASN A 26 -12.78 -5.38 6.50
N ALA A 27 -11.66 -5.06 7.16
CA ALA A 27 -10.36 -5.04 6.52
C ALA A 27 -9.88 -6.45 6.20
N ARG A 28 -9.22 -6.63 5.06
CA ARG A 28 -8.48 -7.87 4.77
C ARG A 28 -7.22 -7.90 5.65
N TYR A 29 -6.86 -9.07 6.17
CA TYR A 29 -5.63 -9.26 6.93
C TYR A 29 -4.84 -10.42 6.34
N ALA A 30 -3.69 -10.14 5.74
CA ALA A 30 -2.84 -11.19 5.19
C ALA A 30 -2.07 -11.87 6.32
N LEU A 31 -2.08 -13.20 6.34
CA LEU A 31 -1.23 -14.01 7.18
C LEU A 31 -0.29 -14.82 6.28
N THR A 32 1.01 -14.79 6.57
CA THR A 32 2.06 -15.42 5.78
C THR A 32 2.81 -16.47 6.60
N PRO A 33 2.28 -17.71 6.70
CA PRO A 33 2.94 -18.79 7.40
C PRO A 33 4.23 -19.23 6.69
N LEU A 34 5.30 -19.44 7.45
CA LEU A 34 6.61 -19.82 6.89
C LEU A 34 6.77 -21.32 6.57
N ALA A 35 5.92 -22.18 7.14
CA ALA A 35 5.97 -23.62 6.89
C ALA A 35 4.57 -24.18 6.56
N PRO A 36 4.47 -25.23 5.74
CA PRO A 36 3.19 -25.79 5.30
C PRO A 36 2.29 -26.31 6.42
N ASP A 37 2.87 -26.67 7.57
CA ASP A 37 2.15 -27.16 8.75
C ASP A 37 1.68 -26.03 9.69
N HIS A 38 2.24 -24.82 9.58
CA HIS A 38 1.86 -23.67 10.41
C HIS A 38 0.36 -23.34 10.36
N PRO A 39 -0.35 -23.36 9.21
CA PRO A 39 -1.81 -23.14 9.18
C PRO A 39 -2.61 -24.10 10.07
N ALA A 40 -2.11 -25.31 10.30
CA ALA A 40 -2.79 -26.32 11.12
C ALA A 40 -2.56 -26.11 12.62
N ASP A 41 -1.51 -25.38 13.02
CA ASP A 41 -1.13 -25.12 14.40
C ASP A 41 -2.22 -24.34 15.15
N GLY A 42 -2.55 -24.80 16.37
CA GLY A 42 -3.60 -24.20 17.19
C GLY A 42 -3.36 -22.73 17.52
N ARG A 43 -2.11 -22.27 17.59
CA ARG A 43 -1.76 -20.87 17.86
C ARG A 43 -2.08 -19.96 16.68
N VAL A 44 -1.86 -20.44 15.45
CA VAL A 44 -2.22 -19.69 14.23
C VAL A 44 -3.74 -19.58 14.10
N LYS A 45 -4.45 -20.68 14.36
CA LYS A 45 -5.93 -20.68 14.38
C LYS A 45 -6.50 -19.71 15.42
N ALA A 46 -5.97 -19.75 16.64
CA ALA A 46 -6.37 -18.83 17.70
C ALA A 46 -6.10 -17.36 17.33
N PHE A 47 -4.96 -17.09 16.67
CA PHE A 47 -4.66 -15.74 16.18
C PHE A 47 -5.61 -15.30 15.07
N SER A 48 -5.93 -16.15 14.10
CA SER A 48 -6.95 -15.84 13.08
C SER A 48 -8.32 -15.54 13.69
N GLN A 49 -8.74 -16.31 14.70
CA GLN A 49 -10.01 -16.07 15.41
C GLN A 49 -10.01 -14.74 16.17
N LEU A 50 -8.87 -14.35 16.75
CA LEU A 50 -8.72 -13.03 17.37
C LEU A 50 -8.89 -11.91 16.34
N LEU A 51 -8.27 -12.05 15.17
CA LEU A 51 -8.41 -11.07 14.09
C LEU A 51 -9.86 -10.96 13.60
N GLU A 52 -10.56 -12.08 13.47
CA GLU A 52 -12.00 -12.11 13.14
C GLU A 52 -12.84 -11.42 14.21
N ALA A 53 -12.53 -11.63 15.49
CA ALA A 53 -13.21 -10.97 16.60
C ALA A 53 -12.99 -9.44 16.62
N LEU A 54 -11.87 -8.97 16.07
CA LEU A 54 -11.59 -7.55 15.83
C LEU A 54 -12.28 -7.00 14.56
N GLY A 55 -13.07 -7.82 13.86
CA GLY A 55 -13.80 -7.45 12.64
C GLY A 55 -12.99 -7.60 11.35
N ALA A 56 -11.74 -8.06 11.43
CA ALA A 56 -10.91 -8.30 10.25
C ALA A 56 -11.32 -9.58 9.51
N ARG A 57 -10.84 -9.72 8.27
CA ARG A 57 -11.04 -10.88 7.41
C ARG A 57 -9.68 -11.49 7.09
N PRO A 58 -9.15 -12.37 7.95
CA PRO A 58 -7.85 -12.97 7.72
C PRO A 58 -7.87 -13.89 6.50
N PHE A 59 -6.77 -13.95 5.77
CA PHE A 59 -6.55 -14.92 4.70
C PHE A 59 -5.08 -15.35 4.69
N LEU A 60 -4.83 -16.57 4.25
CA LEU A 60 -3.49 -17.13 4.16
C LEU A 60 -2.94 -16.92 2.75
N CYS A 61 -1.67 -16.53 2.66
CA CYS A 61 -0.95 -16.43 1.39
C CYS A 61 0.55 -16.64 1.61
N ASP A 62 1.27 -16.94 0.53
CA ASP A 62 2.74 -16.95 0.56
C ASP A 62 3.26 -15.51 0.64
N ALA A 63 4.35 -15.30 1.37
CA ALA A 63 4.99 -13.97 1.48
C ALA A 63 5.33 -13.39 0.10
N SER A 64 5.86 -14.21 -0.82
CA SER A 64 6.18 -13.74 -2.18
C SER A 64 4.94 -13.35 -2.98
N ALA A 65 3.81 -14.05 -2.80
CA ALA A 65 2.56 -13.74 -3.47
C ALA A 65 1.94 -12.47 -2.91
N HIS A 66 2.01 -12.28 -1.59
CA HIS A 66 1.65 -11.05 -0.92
C HIS A 66 2.43 -9.86 -1.48
N ASP A 67 3.76 -9.92 -1.49
CA ASP A 67 4.63 -8.82 -1.89
C ASP A 67 4.45 -8.43 -3.35
N ARG A 68 4.28 -9.42 -4.23
CA ARG A 68 3.85 -9.20 -5.62
C ARG A 68 2.52 -8.47 -5.69
N ALA A 69 1.50 -8.94 -4.97
CA ALA A 69 0.17 -8.34 -5.03
C ALA A 69 0.17 -6.89 -4.51
N VAL A 70 0.80 -6.62 -3.38
CA VAL A 70 0.83 -5.25 -2.82
C VAL A 70 1.71 -4.30 -3.63
N ALA A 71 2.68 -4.80 -4.39
CA ALA A 71 3.41 -3.97 -5.35
C ALA A 71 2.46 -3.31 -6.35
N TYR A 72 1.50 -4.05 -6.91
CA TYR A 72 0.49 -3.50 -7.83
C TYR A 72 -0.64 -2.75 -7.13
N LEU A 73 -1.14 -3.27 -6.00
CA LEU A 73 -2.37 -2.79 -5.38
C LEU A 73 -2.16 -1.66 -4.36
N SER A 74 -0.91 -1.40 -3.95
CA SER A 74 -0.58 -0.40 -2.94
C SER A 74 0.64 0.44 -3.32
N HIS A 75 1.80 -0.20 -3.57
CA HIS A 75 3.06 0.52 -3.74
C HIS A 75 3.10 1.33 -5.04
N LEU A 76 2.61 0.74 -6.14
CA LEU A 76 2.56 1.41 -7.44
C LEU A 76 1.63 2.64 -7.41
N PRO A 77 0.37 2.58 -6.91
CA PRO A 77 -0.47 3.76 -6.70
C PRO A 77 0.21 4.87 -5.89
N GLN A 78 0.92 4.52 -4.81
CA GLN A 78 1.67 5.49 -4.02
C GLN A 78 2.75 6.19 -4.85
N LEU A 79 3.60 5.42 -5.54
CA LEU A 79 4.71 5.98 -6.31
C LEU A 79 4.23 6.84 -7.48
N LEU A 80 3.08 6.49 -8.08
CA LEU A 80 2.42 7.33 -9.07
C LEU A 80 1.96 8.65 -8.49
N SER A 81 1.30 8.62 -7.33
CA SER A 81 0.87 9.83 -6.63
C SER A 81 2.07 10.73 -6.32
N THR A 82 3.14 10.18 -5.75
CA THR A 82 4.36 10.93 -5.42
C THR A 82 5.06 11.47 -6.68
N GLY A 83 5.18 10.66 -7.73
CA GLY A 83 5.81 11.06 -8.99
C GLY A 83 5.04 12.16 -9.72
N LEU A 84 3.70 12.06 -9.77
CA LEU A 84 2.85 13.11 -10.33
C LEU A 84 2.97 14.43 -9.54
N ALA A 85 2.94 14.35 -8.21
CA ALA A 85 3.12 15.54 -7.38
C ALA A 85 4.49 16.20 -7.59
N SER A 86 5.57 15.42 -7.68
CA SER A 86 6.92 15.93 -7.99
C SER A 86 6.97 16.60 -9.36
N LEU A 87 6.43 15.94 -10.40
CA LEU A 87 6.41 16.47 -11.75
C LEU A 87 5.72 17.84 -11.82
N ILE A 88 4.57 18.00 -11.16
CA ILE A 88 3.85 19.27 -11.15
C ILE A 88 4.60 20.34 -10.35
N ALA A 89 5.21 19.98 -9.21
CA ALA A 89 6.02 20.91 -8.44
C ALA A 89 7.20 21.46 -9.29
N GLU A 90 7.84 20.61 -10.08
CA GLU A 90 8.93 20.99 -10.99
C GLU A 90 8.46 21.89 -12.15
N GLN A 91 7.31 21.59 -12.76
CA GLN A 91 6.75 22.39 -13.86
C GLN A 91 6.18 23.74 -13.41
N SER A 92 5.73 23.85 -12.16
CA SER A 92 5.16 25.09 -11.61
C SER A 92 6.15 26.26 -11.50
N ALA A 93 7.44 26.04 -11.79
CA ALA A 93 8.48 27.05 -11.79
C ALA A 93 8.53 27.93 -13.05
N GLU A 94 7.91 27.52 -14.17
CA GLU A 94 7.89 28.28 -15.45
C GLU A 94 6.47 28.36 -16.01
N ASP A 95 5.90 29.57 -16.13
CA ASP A 95 4.63 29.91 -16.82
C ASP A 95 3.38 29.05 -16.51
N PHE A 96 3.39 28.30 -15.40
CA PHE A 96 2.32 27.39 -15.04
C PHE A 96 1.15 28.14 -14.39
N LEU A 97 -0.07 27.72 -14.73
CA LEU A 97 -1.28 28.20 -14.08
C LEU A 97 -1.31 27.82 -12.59
N PRO A 98 -1.93 28.62 -11.71
CA PRO A 98 -1.92 28.35 -10.26
C PRO A 98 -2.52 26.98 -9.89
N LEU A 99 -1.94 26.32 -8.88
CA LEU A 99 -2.38 25.00 -8.38
C LEU A 99 -3.82 25.01 -7.85
N GLU A 100 -4.36 26.18 -7.51
CA GLU A 100 -5.74 26.40 -7.11
C GLU A 100 -6.75 25.96 -8.18
N LEU A 101 -6.32 25.89 -9.45
CA LEU A 101 -7.12 25.39 -10.56
C LEU A 101 -7.23 23.85 -10.57
N ALA A 102 -6.47 23.15 -9.72
CA ALA A 102 -6.58 21.71 -9.58
C ALA A 102 -7.98 21.31 -9.11
N ALA A 103 -8.67 20.54 -9.95
CA ALA A 103 -9.95 19.92 -9.62
C ALA A 103 -9.79 18.74 -8.65
N SER A 104 -10.91 18.20 -8.18
CA SER A 104 -10.94 17.05 -7.24
C SER A 104 -10.14 15.86 -7.75
N GLY A 105 -10.18 15.56 -9.05
CA GLY A 105 -9.45 14.42 -9.62
C GLY A 105 -7.93 14.50 -9.44
N PHE A 106 -7.34 15.70 -9.50
CA PHE A 106 -5.91 15.86 -9.20
C PHE A 106 -5.66 15.57 -7.72
N ARG A 107 -6.45 16.18 -6.83
CA ARG A 107 -6.30 15.99 -5.38
C ARG A 107 -6.44 14.52 -4.98
N ASP A 108 -7.38 13.79 -5.59
CA ASP A 108 -7.61 12.38 -5.30
C ASP A 108 -6.41 11.51 -5.71
N VAL A 109 -5.80 11.80 -6.86
CA VAL A 109 -4.64 11.06 -7.37
C VAL A 109 -3.36 11.44 -6.63
N THR A 110 -3.22 12.69 -6.15
CA THR A 110 -2.03 13.13 -5.43
C THR A 110 -2.11 13.02 -3.90
N ARG A 111 -3.29 12.69 -3.34
CA ARG A 111 -3.49 12.59 -1.88
C ARG A 111 -2.46 11.70 -1.19
N LEU A 112 -2.06 10.61 -1.84
CA LEU A 112 -1.10 9.67 -1.25
C LEU A 112 0.31 10.27 -1.15
N ALA A 113 0.65 11.31 -1.91
CA ALA A 113 1.96 11.94 -1.91
C ALA A 113 2.33 12.58 -0.56
N GLU A 114 1.33 12.85 0.29
CA GLU A 114 1.52 13.37 1.65
C GLU A 114 1.91 12.28 2.67
N SER A 115 1.98 11.01 2.23
CA SER A 115 2.34 9.91 3.12
C SER A 115 3.77 10.04 3.66
N PRO A 116 4.05 9.53 4.90
CA PRO A 116 5.36 9.67 5.52
C PRO A 116 6.51 9.06 4.70
N TYR A 117 7.50 9.88 4.34
CA TYR A 117 8.66 9.45 3.55
C TYR A 117 9.41 8.27 4.17
N ALA A 118 9.66 8.30 5.48
CA ALA A 118 10.45 7.26 6.16
C ALA A 118 9.80 5.87 6.03
N LEU A 119 8.47 5.79 6.14
CA LEU A 119 7.71 4.56 5.97
C LEU A 119 7.83 4.04 4.53
N TRP A 120 7.60 4.90 3.55
CA TRP A 120 7.60 4.51 2.15
C TRP A 120 8.99 4.18 1.61
N ARG A 121 10.04 4.84 2.11
CA ARG A 121 11.42 4.46 1.84
C ARG A 121 11.65 3.00 2.21
N ASP A 122 11.25 2.59 3.41
CA ASP A 122 11.48 1.23 3.90
C ASP A 122 10.63 0.20 3.13
N ILE A 123 9.38 0.54 2.79
CA ILE A 123 8.53 -0.27 1.90
C ILE A 123 9.19 -0.47 0.53
N CYS A 124 9.71 0.60 -0.07
CA CYS A 124 10.37 0.52 -1.37
C CYS A 124 11.64 -0.32 -1.32
N LEU A 125 12.45 -0.17 -0.27
CA LEU A 125 13.70 -0.93 -0.11
C LEU A 125 13.45 -2.42 0.16
N THR A 126 12.35 -2.77 0.82
CA THR A 126 12.02 -4.15 1.17
C THR A 126 11.28 -4.91 0.05
N ASN A 127 10.74 -4.21 -0.96
CA ASN A 127 9.99 -4.82 -2.06
C ASN A 127 10.45 -4.33 -3.46
N ILE A 128 11.74 -4.00 -3.59
CA ILE A 128 12.30 -3.31 -4.76
C ILE A 128 12.01 -4.00 -6.10
N GLU A 129 12.24 -5.32 -6.18
CA GLU A 129 12.11 -6.08 -7.43
C GLU A 129 10.68 -6.07 -7.95
N ASN A 130 9.70 -6.36 -7.09
CA ASN A 130 8.29 -6.37 -7.48
C ASN A 130 7.79 -4.96 -7.85
N ILE A 131 8.26 -3.94 -7.15
CA ILE A 131 7.94 -2.53 -7.46
C ILE A 131 8.52 -2.12 -8.81
N GLN A 132 9.78 -2.46 -9.09
CA GLN A 132 10.42 -2.17 -10.37
C GLN A 132 9.67 -2.83 -11.52
N SER A 133 9.37 -4.13 -11.42
CA SER A 133 8.59 -4.83 -12.45
C SER A 133 7.20 -4.21 -12.65
N ALA A 134 6.51 -3.82 -11.56
CA ALA A 134 5.19 -3.19 -11.65
C ALA A 134 5.25 -1.80 -12.31
N LEU A 135 6.30 -1.00 -12.02
CA LEU A 135 6.54 0.30 -12.63
C LEU A 135 6.86 0.17 -14.13
N GLU A 136 7.74 -0.76 -14.51
CA GLU A 136 8.10 -1.00 -15.92
C GLU A 136 6.86 -1.33 -16.76
N LEU A 137 6.03 -2.26 -16.30
CA LEU A 137 4.79 -2.62 -16.99
C LEU A 137 3.83 -1.43 -17.11
N LEU A 138 3.75 -0.59 -16.07
CA LEU A 138 2.93 0.61 -16.15
C LEU A 138 3.48 1.63 -17.15
N ILE A 139 4.80 1.84 -17.17
CA ILE A 139 5.46 2.72 -18.14
C ILE A 139 5.15 2.27 -19.56
N GLU A 140 5.21 0.96 -19.83
CA GLU A 140 4.81 0.40 -21.14
C GLU A 140 3.35 0.73 -21.48
N LYS A 141 2.42 0.62 -20.51
CA LYS A 141 1.01 1.00 -20.73
C LYS A 141 0.86 2.49 -21.01
N LEU A 142 1.57 3.35 -20.30
CA LEU A 142 1.55 4.79 -20.49
C LEU A 142 2.14 5.18 -21.86
N GLN A 143 3.20 4.51 -22.30
CA GLN A 143 3.77 4.69 -23.64
C GLN A 143 2.79 4.26 -24.73
N ALA A 144 2.05 3.17 -24.53
CA ALA A 144 1.07 2.69 -25.51
C ALA A 144 -0.14 3.63 -25.69
N VAL A 145 -0.47 4.47 -24.70
CA VAL A 145 -1.55 5.47 -24.81
C VAL A 145 -1.05 6.86 -25.19
N LYS A 146 0.28 7.05 -25.27
CA LYS A 146 0.89 8.29 -25.75
C LYS A 146 0.63 8.38 -27.26
N LEU A 147 -0.21 9.33 -27.67
CA LEU A 147 -0.51 9.65 -29.06
C LEU A 147 0.73 10.19 -29.81
#